data_AF-A0A953LZQ6-F1
#
_entry.id   AF-A0A953LZQ6-F1
#
_cell.length_a   1.000
_cell.length_b   1.000
_cell.length_c   1.000
_cell.angle_alpha   90.00
_cell.angle_beta   90.00
_cell.angle_gamma   90.00
#
_symmetry.space_group_name_H-M   'P 1'
#
loop_
_entity.id
_entity.type
_entity.pdbx_description
1 polymer ?
#
loop_
_entity_poly.entity_id
_entity_poly.type
_entity_poly.pdbx_seq_one_letter_code
_entity_poly.pdbx_strand_id
1 'polypeptide(L)'
;MTIFDVVRNAVLAGFGAREKVKEFVDDLVKKGELSESQGAKLIKEWSERVDKGTSDWSRNISDMISKTMEKMNIPTRDDIEKLNRKIQTLSARVKKLEGAHEAEETEQ
;
A
#
# COMPACT_ATOMS: atom_id res chain seq x y z
N MET A 1 2.00 8.86 17.68
CA MET A 1 2.14 9.42 16.32
C MET A 1 1.78 8.31 15.35
N THR A 2 0.62 8.39 14.72
CA THR A 2 0.11 7.32 13.85
C THR A 2 0.95 7.22 12.58
N ILE A 3 1.22 6.01 12.09
CA ILE A 3 1.97 5.77 10.84
C ILE A 3 1.31 6.53 9.66
N PHE A 4 -0.01 6.68 9.70
CA PHE A 4 -0.78 7.49 8.76
C PHE A 4 -0.34 8.96 8.71
N ASP A 5 -0.02 9.58 9.84
CA ASP A 5 0.43 10.98 9.88
C ASP A 5 1.83 11.13 9.28
N VAL A 6 2.71 10.14 9.49
CA VAL A 6 4.06 10.13 8.90
C VAL A 6 3.98 10.06 7.38
N VAL A 7 3.11 9.19 6.84
CA VAL A 7 2.89 9.09 5.39
C VAL A 7 2.27 10.37 4.84
N ARG A 8 1.23 10.93 5.50
CA ARG A 8 0.59 12.19 5.08
C ARG A 8 1.60 13.33 5.03
N ASN A 9 2.41 13.48 6.07
CA ASN A 9 3.41 14.54 6.16
C ASN A 9 4.52 14.37 5.11
N ALA A 10 4.93 13.13 4.82
CA ALA A 10 5.90 12.85 3.76
C ALA A 10 5.37 13.23 2.36
N VAL A 11 4.09 12.93 2.07
CA VAL A 11 3.45 13.32 0.80
C VAL A 11 3.36 14.84 0.68
N LEU A 12 2.94 15.53 1.75
CA LEU A 12 2.87 17.00 1.76
C LEU A 12 4.26 17.65 1.58
N ALA A 13 5.29 17.10 2.23
CA ALA A 13 6.67 17.53 2.03
C ALA A 13 7.16 17.28 0.60
N GLY A 14 6.77 16.17 -0.03
CA GLY A 14 7.07 15.87 -1.42
C GLY A 14 6.46 16.87 -2.41
N PHE A 15 5.21 17.30 -2.15
CA PHE A 15 4.57 18.36 -2.93
C PHE A 15 5.29 19.70 -2.77
N GLY A 16 5.62 20.11 -1.54
CA GLY A 16 6.37 21.36 -1.30
C GLY A 16 7.78 21.34 -1.91
N ALA A 17 8.45 20.19 -1.91
CA ALA A 17 9.75 20.02 -2.56
C ALA A 17 9.65 20.20 -4.09
N ARG A 18 8.58 19.71 -4.72
CA ARG A 18 8.33 19.89 -6.16
C ARG A 18 8.15 21.36 -6.53
N GLU A 19 7.37 22.10 -5.73
CA GLU A 19 7.15 23.55 -5.90
C GLU A 19 8.48 24.32 -5.81
N LYS A 20 9.27 24.03 -4.76
CA LYS A 20 10.58 24.67 -4.52
C LYS A 20 11.59 24.42 -5.63
N VAL A 21 11.64 23.21 -6.17
CA VAL A 21 12.53 22.87 -7.30
C VAL A 21 12.13 23.64 -8.55
N LYS A 22 10.83 23.78 -8.81
CA LYS A 22 10.32 24.53 -9.96
C LYS A 22 10.67 26.01 -9.85
N GLU A 23 10.45 26.63 -8.69
CA GLU A 23 10.84 28.03 -8.42
C GLU A 23 12.36 28.24 -8.59
N PHE A 24 13.18 27.32 -8.06
CA PHE A 24 14.63 27.43 -8.17
C PHE A 24 15.13 27.36 -9.61
N VAL A 25 14.54 26.48 -10.42
CA VAL A 25 14.86 26.37 -11.85
C VAL A 25 14.40 27.62 -12.61
N ASP A 26 13.20 28.12 -12.33
CA ASP A 26 12.69 29.35 -12.96
C ASP A 26 13.55 30.58 -12.60
N ASP A 27 14.08 30.65 -11.37
CA ASP A 27 14.98 31.73 -10.96
C ASP A 27 16.34 31.67 -11.66
N LEU A 28 16.89 30.48 -11.92
CA LEU A 28 18.11 30.31 -12.71
C LEU A 28 17.90 30.72 -14.17
N VAL A 29 16.71 30.45 -14.71
CA VAL A 29 16.34 30.89 -16.07
C VAL A 29 16.22 32.42 -16.14
N LYS A 30 15.57 33.05 -15.14
CA LYS A 30 15.47 34.52 -15.07
C LYS A 30 16.83 35.21 -14.91
N LYS A 31 17.76 34.60 -14.20
CA LYS A 31 19.13 35.10 -14.06
C LYS A 31 19.99 34.90 -15.32
N GLY A 32 19.47 34.20 -16.33
CA GLY A 32 20.18 33.89 -17.57
C GLY A 32 21.26 32.80 -17.39
N GLU A 33 21.31 32.13 -16.24
CA GLU A 33 22.24 31.03 -15.97
C GLU A 33 21.79 29.73 -16.67
N LEU A 34 20.52 29.65 -17.06
CA LEU A 34 19.90 28.53 -17.77
C LEU A 34 18.98 29.05 -18.88
N SER A 35 18.91 28.36 -20.01
CA SER A 35 17.85 28.62 -21.00
C SER A 35 16.52 28.01 -20.54
N GLU A 36 15.39 28.53 -21.03
CA GLU A 36 14.05 27.94 -20.79
C GLU A 36 14.00 26.45 -21.16
N SER A 37 14.66 26.07 -22.27
CA SER A 37 14.72 24.69 -22.73
C SER A 37 15.52 23.77 -21.78
N GLN A 38 16.59 24.29 -21.16
CA GLN A 38 17.38 23.54 -20.18
C GLN A 38 16.65 23.42 -18.85
N GLY A 39 15.98 24.48 -18.39
CA GLY A 39 15.16 24.45 -17.18
C GLY A 39 14.00 23.47 -17.27
N ALA A 40 13.24 23.51 -18.37
CA ALA A 40 12.15 22.55 -18.61
C ALA A 40 12.64 21.10 -18.64
N LYS A 41 13.83 20.86 -19.21
CA LYS A 41 14.45 19.52 -19.25
C LYS A 41 14.85 19.04 -17.85
N LEU A 42 15.42 19.89 -17.00
CA LEU A 42 15.79 19.57 -15.62
C LEU A 42 14.57 19.19 -14.76
N ILE A 43 13.49 19.96 -14.87
CA ILE A 43 12.23 19.66 -14.15
C ILE A 43 11.68 18.31 -14.62
N LYS A 44 11.69 18.04 -15.93
CA LYS A 44 11.22 16.77 -16.48
C LYS A 44 12.05 15.58 -16.01
N GLU A 45 13.38 15.67 -16.08
CA GLU A 45 14.28 14.61 -15.62
C GLU A 45 14.16 14.37 -14.11
N TRP A 46 13.98 15.44 -13.32
CA TRP A 46 13.74 15.31 -11.88
C TRP A 46 12.41 14.61 -11.60
N SER A 47 11.33 15.00 -12.27
CA SER A 47 10.02 14.35 -12.12
C SER A 47 10.07 12.87 -12.51
N GLU A 48 10.70 12.53 -13.65
CA GLU A 48 10.85 11.15 -14.08
C GLU A 48 11.68 10.31 -13.10
N ARG A 49 12.72 10.88 -12.49
CA ARG A 49 13.49 10.21 -11.43
C ARG A 49 12.67 10.00 -10.16
N VAL A 50 11.89 10.99 -9.76
CA VAL A 50 10.99 10.90 -8.58
C VAL A 50 9.91 9.84 -8.82
N ASP A 51 9.28 9.81 -9.98
CA ASP A 51 8.22 8.84 -10.30
C ASP A 51 8.76 7.41 -10.33
N LYS A 52 9.94 7.19 -10.95
CA LYS A 52 10.63 5.88 -10.91
C LYS A 52 11.02 5.47 -9.49
N GLY A 53 11.63 6.38 -8.73
CA GLY A 53 12.02 6.12 -7.35
C GLY A 53 10.84 5.83 -6.43
N THR A 54 9.71 6.51 -6.64
CA THR A 54 8.48 6.32 -5.84
C THR A 54 7.84 4.95 -6.10
N SER A 55 7.85 4.47 -7.35
CA SER A 55 7.30 3.15 -7.69
C SER A 55 8.07 2.02 -6.98
N ASP A 56 9.40 2.03 -7.08
CA ASP A 56 10.24 1.03 -6.42
C ASP A 56 10.16 1.15 -4.89
N TRP A 57 10.09 2.38 -4.38
CA TRP A 57 9.93 2.65 -2.96
C TRP A 57 8.59 2.14 -2.40
N SER A 58 7.47 2.37 -3.12
CA SER A 58 6.15 1.89 -2.73
C SER A 58 6.11 0.36 -2.62
N ARG A 59 6.77 -0.34 -3.55
CA ARG A 59 6.84 -1.80 -3.53
C ARG A 59 7.63 -2.31 -2.33
N ASN A 60 8.81 -1.73 -2.08
CA ASN A 60 9.65 -2.08 -0.93
C ASN A 60 8.95 -1.78 0.41
N ILE A 61 8.23 -0.66 0.51
CA ILE A 61 7.44 -0.32 1.69
C ILE A 61 6.30 -1.31 1.90
N SER A 62 5.58 -1.68 0.85
CA SER A 62 4.50 -2.65 0.97
C SER A 62 5.02 -3.99 1.47
N ASP A 63 6.15 -4.46 0.93
CA ASP A 63 6.80 -5.70 1.37
C ASP A 63 7.30 -5.61 2.82
N MET A 64 7.83 -4.44 3.23
CA MET A 64 8.29 -4.22 4.60
C MET A 64 7.13 -4.21 5.60
N ILE A 65 6.02 -3.56 5.24
CA ILE A 65 4.79 -3.55 6.04
C ILE A 65 4.22 -4.96 6.17
N SER A 66 4.11 -5.71 5.06
CA SER A 66 3.65 -7.10 5.07
C SER A 66 4.51 -7.98 5.98
N LYS A 67 5.84 -7.93 5.85
CA LYS A 67 6.78 -8.67 6.71
C LYS A 67 6.69 -8.26 8.19
N THR A 68 6.39 -7.00 8.46
CA THR A 68 6.24 -6.50 9.83
C THR A 68 4.91 -6.95 10.43
N MET A 69 3.83 -6.96 9.65
CA MET A 69 2.53 -7.52 10.06
C MET A 69 2.63 -9.02 10.33
N GLU A 70 3.33 -9.77 9.48
CA GLU A 70 3.63 -11.20 9.71
C GLU A 70 4.37 -11.43 11.03
N LYS A 71 5.41 -10.63 11.31
CA LYS A 71 6.19 -10.73 12.56
C LYS A 71 5.41 -10.33 13.82
N MET A 72 4.45 -9.41 13.71
CA MET A 72 3.60 -9.00 14.82
C MET A 72 2.40 -9.92 15.03
N ASN A 73 2.30 -11.03 14.28
CA ASN A 73 1.20 -11.99 14.36
C ASN A 73 -0.18 -11.33 14.17
N ILE A 74 -0.22 -10.24 13.39
CA ILE A 74 -1.46 -9.52 13.06
C ILE A 74 -2.05 -10.19 11.81
N PRO A 75 -3.20 -10.88 11.93
CA PRO A 75 -3.81 -11.56 10.79
C PRO A 75 -4.25 -10.55 9.73
N THR A 76 -3.98 -10.87 8.47
CA THR A 76 -4.43 -10.06 7.34
C THR A 76 -5.92 -10.29 7.09
N ARG A 77 -6.54 -9.41 6.29
CA ARG A 77 -7.94 -9.58 5.88
C ARG A 77 -8.17 -10.92 5.16
N ASP A 78 -7.21 -11.33 4.33
CA ASP A 78 -7.23 -12.60 3.61
C ASP A 78 -7.21 -13.80 4.56
N ASP A 79 -6.45 -13.71 5.65
CA ASP A 79 -6.40 -14.78 6.65
C ASP A 79 -7.73 -14.95 7.37
N ILE A 80 -8.41 -13.83 7.68
CA ILE A 80 -9.76 -13.83 8.25
C ILE A 80 -10.76 -14.44 7.27
N GLU A 81 -10.70 -14.09 5.98
CA GLU A 81 -11.58 -14.68 4.97
C GLU A 81 -11.37 -16.19 4.80
N LYS A 82 -10.10 -16.64 4.76
CA LYS A 82 -9.76 -18.07 4.72
C LYS A 82 -10.32 -18.81 5.93
N LEU A 83 -10.20 -18.22 7.12
CA LEU A 83 -10.73 -18.81 8.35
C LEU A 83 -12.26 -18.89 8.30
N ASN A 84 -12.93 -17.85 7.83
CA ASN A 84 -14.39 -17.82 7.69
C ASN A 84 -14.90 -18.90 6.72
N ARG A 85 -14.22 -19.11 5.58
CA ARG A 85 -14.56 -20.20 4.63
C ARG A 85 -14.38 -21.59 5.26
N LYS A 86 -13.30 -21.79 6.03
CA LYS A 86 -13.07 -23.03 6.77
C LYS A 86 -14.19 -23.26 7.78
N ILE A 87 -14.56 -22.24 8.56
CA ILE A 87 -15.67 -22.30 9.53
C ILE A 87 -16.97 -22.70 8.82
N GLN A 88 -17.33 -22.04 7.71
CA GLN A 88 -18.55 -22.40 6.96
C GLN A 88 -18.54 -23.85 6.47
N THR A 89 -17.40 -24.32 5.97
CA THR A 89 -17.24 -25.72 5.51
C THR A 89 -17.40 -26.70 6.67
N LEU A 90 -16.79 -26.40 7.82
CA LEU A 90 -16.93 -27.19 9.04
C LEU A 90 -18.37 -27.19 9.55
N SER A 91 -19.02 -26.02 9.62
CA SER A 91 -20.43 -25.90 10.01
C SER A 91 -21.36 -26.70 9.09
N ALA A 92 -21.11 -26.68 7.77
CA ALA A 92 -21.89 -27.48 6.83
C ALA A 92 -21.69 -29.00 7.04
N ARG A 93 -20.47 -29.42 7.34
CA ARG A 93 -20.16 -30.84 7.65
C ARG A 93 -20.78 -31.28 8.97
N VAL A 94 -20.69 -30.47 10.01
CA VAL A 94 -21.32 -30.73 11.32
C VAL A 94 -22.82 -30.87 11.14
N LYS A 95 -23.48 -29.92 10.45
CA LYS A 95 -24.92 -30.00 10.16
C LYS A 95 -25.31 -31.27 9.39
N LYS A 96 -24.46 -31.73 8.46
CA LYS A 96 -24.71 -32.98 7.72
C LYS A 96 -24.56 -34.23 8.60
N LEU A 97 -23.64 -34.21 9.56
CA LEU A 97 -23.43 -35.31 10.50
C LEU A 97 -24.52 -35.35 11.58
N GLU A 98 -24.93 -34.20 12.11
CA GLU A 98 -26.04 -34.09 13.07
C GLU A 98 -27.37 -34.52 12.42
N GLY A 99 -27.64 -34.08 11.19
CA GLY A 99 -28.83 -34.53 10.45
C GLY A 99 -28.79 -35.99 10.00
N ALA A 100 -27.62 -36.62 9.97
CA ALA A 100 -27.50 -38.07 9.74
C ALA A 100 -27.72 -38.88 11.03
N HIS A 101 -27.36 -38.31 12.20
CA HIS A 101 -27.56 -38.95 13.50
C HIS A 101 -29.04 -38.93 13.94
N GLU A 102 -29.82 -37.92 13.55
CA GLU A 102 -31.28 -37.89 13.78
C GLU A 102 -32.04 -38.92 12.92
N ALA A 103 -31.53 -39.26 11.73
CA ALA A 103 -32.17 -40.25 10.86
C ALA A 103 -32.01 -41.70 11.38
N GLU A 104 -30.89 -42.01 12.04
CA GLU A 104 -30.61 -43.34 12.60
C GLU A 104 -31.36 -43.60 13.92
N GLU A 105 -31.78 -42.57 14.68
CA GLU A 105 -32.60 -42.73 15.89
C GLU A 105 -34.09 -42.95 15.60
N THR A 106 -34.59 -42.54 14.43
CA THR A 106 -35.99 -42.81 14.02
C THR A 106 -36.25 -44.20 13.45
N GLU A 107 -35.21 -45.02 13.25
CA GLU A 107 -35.31 -46.38 12.68
C GLU A 107 -35.09 -47.52 13.71
N GLN A 108 -34.99 -47.20 15.01
CA GLN A 108 -34.96 -48.18 16.12
C GLN A 108 -36.24 -48.18 16.96
#